data_AF-A0A0K8V9P3-F1
#
_entry.id   AF-A0A0K8V9P3-F1
#
_cell.length_a   1.000
_cell.length_b   1.000
_cell.length_c   1.000
_cell.angle_alpha   90.00
_cell.angle_beta   90.00
_cell.angle_gamma   90.00
#
_symmetry.space_group_name_H-M   'P 1'
#
loop_
_entity.id
_entity.type
_entity.pdbx_description
1 polymer ?
#
loop_
_entity_poly.entity_id
_entity_poly.type
_entity_poly.pdbx_seq_one_letter_code
_entity_poly.pdbx_strand_id
1 'polypeptide(L)'
;IINTPMIKSVLLAILLAFAMCRTYPLYKQCDSRWGSEQLGTSSNTICKAGCAMSSVAMGLAGVGKNYNPSTLNSWLKGHGGYVSGDLIVWGSITPLGLTYKGKVANSAIKANLDAGHVVVCNVHNGGHWVLATGYSGNDIHVNDPGYSTTSYAINTIVDGQNVVYAA
;
A
#
# COMPACT_ATOMS: atom_id res chain seq x y z
N ILE A 1 7.88 -42.26 47.62
CA ILE A 1 6.90 -41.16 47.58
C ILE A 1 7.70 -39.86 47.52
N ILE A 2 7.81 -39.30 46.31
CA ILE A 2 7.91 -37.88 45.91
C ILE A 2 8.38 -36.86 46.99
N ASN A 3 9.45 -36.11 46.73
CA ASN A 3 9.38 -34.66 46.41
C ASN A 3 10.77 -34.06 46.11
N THR A 4 11.07 -33.84 44.84
CA THR A 4 12.08 -32.88 44.35
C THR A 4 11.35 -31.65 43.78
N PRO A 5 12.01 -30.47 43.74
CA PRO A 5 11.35 -29.18 43.91
C PRO A 5 10.53 -28.78 42.68
N MET A 6 9.34 -28.23 42.93
CA MET A 6 8.60 -27.44 41.94
C MET A 6 9.44 -26.19 41.58
N ILE A 7 10.35 -26.36 40.63
CA ILE A 7 10.79 -25.27 39.78
C ILE A 7 9.52 -24.78 39.10
N LYS A 8 9.14 -23.55 39.44
CA LYS A 8 8.13 -22.76 38.75
C LYS A 8 8.59 -22.62 37.29
N SER A 9 8.24 -23.59 36.46
CA SER A 9 8.43 -23.51 35.02
C SER A 9 7.46 -22.46 34.50
N VAL A 10 7.94 -21.22 34.48
CA VAL A 10 7.42 -20.12 33.68
C VAL A 10 7.31 -20.66 32.26
N LEU A 11 6.08 -20.96 31.83
CA LEU A 11 5.75 -21.19 30.43
C LEU A 11 6.03 -19.90 29.68
N LEU A 12 7.27 -19.76 29.21
CA LEU A 12 7.65 -18.75 28.24
C LEU A 12 6.96 -19.15 26.94
N ALA A 13 5.73 -18.67 26.74
CA ALA A 13 5.06 -18.71 25.46
C ALA A 13 5.86 -17.82 24.51
N ILE A 14 6.81 -18.43 23.79
CA ILE A 14 7.48 -17.80 22.66
C ILE A 14 6.42 -17.69 21.57
N LEU A 15 5.67 -16.59 21.60
CA LEU A 15 4.83 -16.17 20.49
C LEU A 15 5.79 -15.71 19.39
N LEU A 16 6.24 -16.64 18.55
CA LEU A 16 6.87 -16.29 17.27
C LEU A 16 5.77 -15.68 16.40
N ALA A 17 5.52 -14.39 16.60
CA ALA A 17 4.87 -13.57 15.60
C ALA A 17 5.82 -13.55 14.40
N PHE A 18 5.65 -14.50 13.49
CA PHE A 18 6.22 -14.40 12.16
C PHE A 18 5.55 -13.18 11.52
N ALA A 19 6.19 -12.03 11.63
CA ALA A 19 5.91 -10.89 10.78
C ALA A 19 6.20 -11.35 9.35
N MET A 20 5.15 -11.84 8.68
CA MET A 20 5.21 -12.17 7.26
C MET A 20 5.55 -10.87 6.54
N CYS A 21 6.81 -10.73 6.13
CA CYS A 21 7.21 -9.63 5.26
C CYS A 21 6.45 -9.79 3.95
N ARG A 22 5.45 -8.93 3.71
CA ARG A 22 4.69 -8.96 2.46
C ARG A 22 5.59 -8.46 1.35
N THR A 23 5.87 -9.32 0.37
CA THR A 23 6.55 -8.91 -0.85
C THR A 23 5.53 -8.29 -1.79
N TYR A 24 5.74 -7.02 -2.14
CA TYR A 24 4.93 -6.32 -3.13
C TYR A 24 5.66 -6.30 -4.48
N PRO A 25 5.00 -6.62 -5.59
CA PRO A 25 5.61 -6.41 -6.90
C PRO A 25 5.80 -4.90 -7.13
N LEU A 26 6.81 -4.53 -7.91
CA LEU A 26 6.96 -3.16 -8.42
C LEU A 26 6.26 -3.03 -9.76
N TYR A 27 5.22 -2.22 -9.83
CA TYR A 27 4.54 -1.84 -11.06
C TYR A 27 4.86 -0.38 -11.39
N LYS A 28 5.61 -0.17 -12.48
CA LYS A 28 5.89 1.17 -12.99
C LYS A 28 4.69 1.68 -13.78
N GLN A 29 4.23 2.91 -13.51
CA GLN A 29 3.07 3.45 -14.21
C GLN A 29 3.32 3.67 -15.72
N CYS A 30 4.58 3.83 -16.12
CA CYS A 30 5.00 3.98 -17.52
C CYS A 30 5.50 2.69 -18.17
N ASP A 31 5.22 1.52 -17.59
CA ASP A 31 5.51 0.23 -18.23
C ASP A 31 4.78 0.11 -19.58
N SER A 32 5.44 -0.43 -20.60
CA SER A 32 4.89 -0.50 -21.96
C SER A 32 3.62 -1.35 -22.08
N ARG A 33 3.35 -2.24 -21.11
CA ARG A 33 2.15 -3.09 -21.09
C ARG A 33 0.86 -2.32 -20.85
N TRP A 34 0.92 -1.15 -20.19
CA TRP A 34 -0.28 -0.40 -19.79
C TRP A 34 -0.10 1.13 -19.81
N GLY A 35 1.13 1.64 -19.90
CA GLY A 35 1.42 3.07 -19.74
C GLY A 35 0.74 3.98 -20.76
N SER A 36 0.34 3.44 -21.92
CA SER A 36 -0.42 4.15 -22.96
C SER A 36 -1.94 4.08 -22.77
N GLU A 37 -2.45 3.24 -21.85
CA GLU A 37 -3.89 3.14 -21.61
C GLU A 37 -4.44 4.42 -20.98
N GLN A 38 -5.65 4.79 -21.35
CA GLN A 38 -6.39 5.87 -20.71
C GLN A 38 -6.64 5.55 -19.23
N LEU A 39 -6.30 6.49 -18.35
CA LEU A 39 -6.55 6.37 -16.92
C LEU A 39 -7.96 6.85 -16.58
N GLY A 40 -8.76 5.97 -15.96
CA GLY A 40 -10.14 6.28 -15.62
C GLY A 40 -10.94 6.78 -16.83
N THR A 41 -11.51 7.98 -16.69
CA THR A 41 -12.28 8.69 -17.72
C THR A 41 -11.63 9.99 -18.18
N SER A 42 -10.40 10.28 -17.74
CA SER A 42 -9.69 11.50 -18.11
C SER A 42 -9.02 11.41 -19.49
N SER A 43 -8.39 12.50 -19.92
CA SER A 43 -7.50 12.50 -21.11
C SER A 43 -6.08 12.02 -20.80
N ASN A 44 -5.76 11.69 -19.54
CA ASN A 44 -4.45 11.21 -19.16
C ASN A 44 -4.29 9.72 -19.46
N THR A 45 -3.04 9.31 -19.62
CA THR A 45 -2.67 7.89 -19.62
C THR A 45 -2.24 7.42 -18.23
N ILE A 46 -2.15 6.11 -18.02
CA ILE A 46 -1.57 5.53 -16.80
C ILE A 46 -0.14 6.05 -16.60
N CYS A 47 0.66 6.18 -17.66
CA CYS A 47 2.01 6.74 -17.53
C CYS A 47 1.99 8.19 -17.02
N LYS A 48 1.03 9.00 -17.49
CA LYS A 48 0.98 10.43 -17.14
C LYS A 48 0.52 10.69 -15.69
N ALA A 49 -0.42 9.90 -15.17
CA ALA A 49 -1.08 10.21 -13.89
C ALA A 49 -1.44 8.98 -13.02
N GLY A 50 -0.94 7.79 -13.35
CA GLY A 50 -1.37 6.52 -12.75
C GLY A 50 -0.69 6.13 -11.43
N CYS A 51 -0.03 7.05 -10.73
CA CYS A 51 0.77 6.74 -9.53
C CYS A 51 -0.07 6.12 -8.41
N ALA A 52 -1.21 6.73 -8.08
CA ALA A 52 -2.11 6.22 -7.06
C ALA A 52 -2.65 4.83 -7.42
N MET A 53 -3.10 4.66 -8.67
CA MET A 53 -3.72 3.41 -9.12
C MET A 53 -2.70 2.29 -9.17
N SER A 54 -1.49 2.57 -9.68
CA SER A 54 -0.40 1.60 -9.72
C SER A 54 0.02 1.19 -8.31
N SER A 55 0.05 2.12 -7.35
CA SER A 55 0.32 1.82 -5.92
C SER A 55 -0.73 0.92 -5.29
N VAL A 56 -2.01 1.16 -5.57
CA VAL A 56 -3.11 0.29 -5.13
C VAL A 56 -3.04 -1.08 -5.78
N ALA A 57 -2.70 -1.18 -7.07
CA ALA A 57 -2.52 -2.45 -7.77
C ALA A 57 -1.39 -3.29 -7.13
N MET A 58 -0.25 -2.66 -6.81
CA MET A 58 0.83 -3.31 -6.08
C MET A 58 0.36 -3.81 -4.71
N GLY A 59 -0.40 -3.00 -3.98
CA GLY A 59 -1.00 -3.36 -2.69
C GLY A 59 -1.88 -4.60 -2.80
N LEU A 60 -2.84 -4.61 -3.74
CA LEU A 60 -3.71 -5.76 -4.02
C LEU A 60 -2.90 -7.02 -4.35
N ALA A 61 -1.89 -6.90 -5.21
CA ALA A 61 -1.01 -8.02 -5.57
C ALA A 61 -0.24 -8.58 -4.36
N GLY A 62 0.30 -7.72 -3.50
CA GLY A 62 1.02 -8.15 -2.30
C GLY A 62 0.14 -8.80 -1.23
N VAL A 63 -1.19 -8.63 -1.32
CA VAL A 63 -2.15 -9.37 -0.47
C VAL A 63 -2.74 -10.60 -1.17
N GLY A 64 -2.16 -11.02 -2.29
CA GLY A 64 -2.55 -12.21 -3.03
C GLY A 64 -3.73 -12.01 -4.00
N LYS A 65 -4.13 -10.77 -4.29
CA LYS A 65 -5.16 -10.46 -5.30
C LYS A 65 -4.48 -10.18 -6.64
N ASN A 66 -4.83 -10.91 -7.69
CA ASN A 66 -4.15 -10.84 -8.98
C ASN A 66 -4.54 -9.60 -9.82
N TYR A 67 -4.11 -8.41 -9.38
CA TYR A 67 -4.31 -7.14 -10.08
C TYR A 67 -2.97 -6.53 -10.51
N ASN A 68 -2.95 -5.99 -11.73
CA ASN A 68 -1.88 -5.13 -12.23
C ASN A 68 -2.50 -3.77 -12.64
N PRO A 69 -1.71 -2.77 -13.06
CA PRO A 69 -2.25 -1.46 -13.40
C PRO A 69 -3.33 -1.48 -14.49
N SER A 70 -3.17 -2.32 -15.53
CA SER A 70 -4.18 -2.46 -16.60
C SER A 70 -5.50 -3.05 -16.07
N THR A 71 -5.42 -4.18 -15.35
CA THR A 71 -6.62 -4.87 -14.88
C THR A 71 -7.33 -4.11 -13.78
N LEU A 72 -6.60 -3.42 -12.90
CA LEU A 72 -7.20 -2.57 -11.87
C LEU A 72 -7.85 -1.32 -12.50
N ASN A 73 -7.17 -0.63 -13.41
CA ASN A 73 -7.74 0.53 -14.12
C ASN A 73 -9.06 0.16 -14.81
N SER A 74 -9.07 -0.96 -15.55
CA SER A 74 -10.27 -1.48 -16.22
C SER A 74 -11.39 -1.80 -15.23
N TRP A 75 -11.07 -2.44 -14.10
CA TRP A 75 -12.06 -2.75 -13.06
C TRP A 75 -12.65 -1.47 -12.45
N LEU A 76 -11.81 -0.51 -12.06
CA LEU A 76 -12.23 0.76 -11.47
C LEU A 76 -13.14 1.57 -12.40
N LYS A 77 -12.85 1.59 -13.71
CA LYS A 77 -13.72 2.24 -14.72
C LYS A 77 -15.14 1.67 -14.72
N GLY A 78 -15.28 0.36 -14.50
CA GLY A 78 -16.58 -0.33 -14.48
C GLY A 78 -17.34 -0.25 -13.15
N HIS A 79 -16.70 0.20 -12.06
CA HIS A 79 -17.23 0.07 -10.69
C HIS A 79 -17.27 1.40 -9.92
N GLY A 80 -17.34 2.53 -10.62
CA GLY A 80 -17.35 3.85 -9.98
C GLY A 80 -16.06 4.14 -9.21
N GLY A 81 -14.94 3.55 -9.65
CA GLY A 81 -13.64 3.65 -8.99
C GLY A 81 -12.92 4.98 -9.20
N TYR A 82 -13.47 5.85 -10.03
CA TYR A 82 -12.92 7.16 -10.35
C TYR A 82 -13.93 8.29 -10.17
N VAL A 83 -13.43 9.46 -9.78
CA VAL A 83 -14.12 10.75 -9.80
C VAL A 83 -13.23 11.79 -10.47
N SER A 84 -13.84 12.86 -11.00
CA SER A 84 -13.11 13.96 -11.66
C SER A 84 -12.11 13.49 -12.74
N GLY A 85 -12.50 12.49 -13.53
CA GLY A 85 -11.64 11.89 -14.56
C GLY A 85 -10.86 10.69 -14.04
N ASP A 86 -9.84 10.92 -13.23
CA ASP A 86 -8.83 9.92 -12.85
C ASP A 86 -8.47 9.89 -11.35
N LEU A 87 -9.19 10.62 -10.49
CA LEU A 87 -8.99 10.51 -9.04
C LEU A 87 -9.64 9.25 -8.51
N ILE A 88 -8.87 8.42 -7.79
CA ILE A 88 -9.38 7.18 -7.21
C ILE A 88 -10.39 7.48 -6.11
N VAL A 89 -11.52 6.79 -6.17
CA VAL A 89 -12.43 6.64 -5.03
C VAL A 89 -11.85 5.56 -4.13
N TRP A 90 -11.13 5.96 -3.07
CA TRP A 90 -10.31 5.04 -2.26
C TRP A 90 -11.07 3.81 -1.72
N GLY A 91 -12.33 3.97 -1.33
CA GLY A 91 -13.17 2.88 -0.83
C GLY A 91 -13.71 1.91 -1.89
N SER A 92 -13.60 2.24 -3.18
CA SER A 92 -14.20 1.47 -4.27
C SER A 92 -13.61 0.07 -4.42
N ILE A 93 -12.39 -0.17 -3.92
CA ILE A 93 -11.72 -1.47 -3.98
C ILE A 93 -12.11 -2.43 -2.85
N THR A 94 -13.03 -2.05 -1.95
CA THR A 94 -13.48 -2.93 -0.85
C THR A 94 -13.92 -4.32 -1.34
N PRO A 95 -14.69 -4.45 -2.44
CA PRO A 95 -15.06 -5.75 -3.02
C PRO A 95 -13.86 -6.60 -3.50
N LEU A 96 -12.68 -5.99 -3.71
CA LEU A 96 -11.46 -6.69 -4.11
C LEU A 96 -10.70 -7.30 -2.92
N GLY A 97 -11.20 -7.12 -1.69
CA GLY A 97 -10.63 -7.67 -0.47
C GLY A 97 -9.62 -6.75 0.21
N LEU A 98 -9.74 -5.42 0.02
CA LEU A 98 -9.01 -4.42 0.79
C LEU A 98 -10.01 -3.40 1.38
N THR A 99 -10.16 -3.37 2.70
CA THR A 99 -11.09 -2.46 3.38
C THR A 99 -10.43 -1.11 3.63
N TYR A 100 -10.98 -0.04 3.06
CA TYR A 100 -10.49 1.32 3.27
C TYR A 100 -10.68 1.76 4.73
N LYS A 101 -9.60 2.23 5.36
CA LYS A 101 -9.59 2.69 6.76
C LYS A 101 -9.50 4.20 6.93
N GLY A 102 -9.44 4.95 5.82
CA GLY A 102 -9.25 6.39 5.85
C GLY A 102 -7.83 6.82 5.47
N LYS A 103 -7.58 8.12 5.63
CA LYS A 103 -6.24 8.71 5.58
C LYS A 103 -5.73 8.92 7.01
N VAL A 104 -4.45 8.67 7.23
CA VAL A 104 -3.83 8.77 8.56
C VAL A 104 -2.62 9.72 8.57
N ALA A 105 -2.30 10.24 9.75
CA ALA A 105 -1.10 11.03 10.00
C ALA A 105 0.18 10.21 9.79
N ASN A 106 1.30 10.89 9.54
CA ASN A 106 2.60 10.25 9.31
C ASN A 106 3.01 9.40 10.51
N SER A 107 2.69 9.84 11.73
CA SER A 107 2.93 9.12 12.97
C SER A 107 2.28 7.73 13.02
N ALA A 108 1.22 7.50 12.23
CA ALA A 108 0.50 6.23 12.18
C ALA A 108 0.96 5.30 11.04
N ILE A 109 1.85 5.73 10.14
CA ILE A 109 2.31 4.90 9.00
C ILE A 109 2.94 3.60 9.50
N LYS A 110 3.91 3.68 10.41
CA LYS A 110 4.67 2.53 10.91
C LYS A 110 3.77 1.51 11.61
N ALA A 111 2.89 1.98 12.50
CA ALA A 111 1.95 1.11 13.20
C ALA A 111 0.99 0.37 12.25
N ASN A 112 0.60 0.98 11.12
CA ASN A 112 -0.21 0.31 10.11
C ASN A 112 0.60 -0.71 9.30
N LEU A 113 1.87 -0.43 8.98
CA LEU A 113 2.76 -1.41 8.36
C LEU A 113 2.98 -2.62 9.29
N ASP A 114 3.20 -2.39 10.58
CA ASP A 114 3.36 -3.44 11.60
C ASP A 114 2.10 -4.30 11.76
N ALA A 115 0.91 -3.68 11.61
CA ALA A 115 -0.36 -4.39 11.58
C ALA A 115 -0.61 -5.16 10.27
N GLY A 116 0.31 -5.10 9.31
CA GLY A 116 0.19 -5.75 8.01
C GLY A 116 -0.84 -5.12 7.08
N HIS A 117 -1.24 -3.87 7.35
CA HIS A 117 -2.10 -3.08 6.45
C HIS A 117 -1.31 -2.62 5.22
N VAL A 118 -2.02 -2.43 4.10
CA VAL A 118 -1.47 -1.77 2.91
C VAL A 118 -1.52 -0.26 3.15
N VAL A 119 -0.40 0.43 2.95
CA VAL A 119 -0.29 1.87 3.16
C VAL A 119 0.20 2.55 1.87
N VAL A 120 -0.59 3.49 1.34
CA VAL A 120 -0.22 4.30 0.18
C VAL A 120 0.05 5.73 0.65
N CYS A 121 1.30 6.16 0.57
CA CYS A 121 1.75 7.46 1.06
C CYS A 121 1.64 8.53 -0.03
N ASN A 122 1.29 9.74 0.39
CA ASN A 122 1.34 10.92 -0.47
C ASN A 122 2.67 11.65 -0.27
N VAL A 123 3.37 11.94 -1.35
CA VAL A 123 4.70 12.59 -1.35
C VAL A 123 4.71 13.75 -2.34
N HIS A 124 5.84 14.47 -2.40
CA HIS A 124 6.04 15.61 -3.31
C HIS A 124 4.92 16.67 -3.15
N ASN A 125 4.64 17.08 -1.91
CA ASN A 125 3.67 18.12 -1.57
C ASN A 125 2.24 17.88 -2.13
N GLY A 126 1.80 16.63 -2.24
CA GLY A 126 0.45 16.31 -2.75
C GLY A 126 0.47 15.63 -4.12
N GLY A 127 1.54 15.82 -4.89
CA GLY A 127 1.56 15.53 -6.32
C GLY A 127 1.84 14.07 -6.70
N HIS A 128 2.23 13.22 -5.76
CA HIS A 128 2.62 11.84 -6.08
C HIS A 128 2.21 10.84 -5.00
N TRP A 129 1.97 9.60 -5.42
CA TRP A 129 1.52 8.51 -4.55
C TRP A 129 2.40 7.28 -4.73
N VAL A 130 2.81 6.69 -3.61
CA VAL A 130 3.72 5.55 -3.56
C VAL A 130 3.21 4.50 -2.57
N LEU A 131 3.50 3.23 -2.83
CA LEU A 131 3.19 2.15 -1.89
C LEU A 131 4.30 2.06 -0.85
N ALA A 132 3.99 2.20 0.43
CA ALA A 132 4.93 1.89 1.51
C ALA A 132 5.05 0.39 1.70
N THR A 133 6.29 -0.10 1.78
CA THR A 133 6.62 -1.54 1.87
C THR A 133 7.31 -1.91 3.17
N GLY A 134 7.77 -0.92 3.94
CA GLY A 134 8.45 -1.11 5.22
C GLY A 134 9.04 0.20 5.72
N TYR A 135 9.87 0.15 6.76
CA TYR A 135 10.57 1.32 7.27
C TYR A 135 11.87 0.95 8.00
N SER A 136 12.80 1.90 8.09
CA SER A 136 14.00 1.83 8.92
C SER A 136 14.32 3.21 9.48
N GLY A 137 14.40 3.32 10.81
CA GLY A 137 14.56 4.61 11.46
C GLY A 137 13.44 5.58 11.06
N ASN A 138 13.79 6.70 10.43
CA ASN A 138 12.83 7.69 9.94
C ASN A 138 12.48 7.55 8.45
N ASP A 139 13.04 6.56 7.76
CA ASP A 139 12.78 6.33 6.36
C ASP A 139 11.65 5.33 6.17
N ILE A 140 10.69 5.66 5.31
CA ILE A 140 9.66 4.76 4.83
C ILE A 140 10.15 4.18 3.49
N HIS A 141 10.33 2.86 3.44
CA HIS A 141 10.66 2.15 2.20
C HIS A 141 9.43 2.08 1.31
N VAL A 142 9.62 2.25 0.00
CA VAL A 142 8.52 2.34 -0.95
C VAL A 142 8.78 1.57 -2.24
N ASN A 143 7.69 1.13 -2.85
CA ASN A 143 7.63 0.88 -4.28
C ASN A 143 7.05 2.14 -4.95
N ASP A 144 7.90 2.90 -5.64
CA ASP A 144 7.50 4.10 -6.35
C ASP A 144 7.13 3.79 -7.82
N PRO A 145 5.87 4.01 -8.24
CA PRO A 145 5.44 3.71 -9.61
C PRO A 145 5.95 4.72 -10.65
N GLY A 146 6.29 5.96 -10.24
CA GLY A 146 6.70 7.06 -11.11
C GLY A 146 8.21 7.29 -11.18
N TYR A 147 8.94 7.01 -10.11
CA TYR A 147 10.37 7.31 -9.96
C TYR A 147 11.19 6.10 -9.51
N SER A 148 12.53 6.21 -9.54
CA SER A 148 13.42 5.16 -9.02
C SER A 148 13.68 5.28 -7.51
N THR A 149 12.94 6.16 -6.82
CA THR A 149 13.04 6.37 -5.38
C THR A 149 12.62 5.11 -4.62
N THR A 150 13.44 4.68 -3.67
CA THR A 150 13.20 3.47 -2.86
C THR A 150 12.84 3.78 -1.42
N SER A 151 13.02 5.02 -0.96
CA SER A 151 12.56 5.47 0.35
C SER A 151 12.30 6.97 0.38
N TYR A 152 11.45 7.38 1.32
CA TYR A 152 11.21 8.78 1.68
C TYR A 152 11.41 8.96 3.18
N ALA A 153 12.09 10.02 3.58
CA ALA A 153 12.11 10.42 4.99
C ALA A 153 10.69 10.79 5.43
N ILE A 154 10.26 10.35 6.61
CA ILE A 154 8.88 10.50 7.08
C ILE A 154 8.39 11.95 7.17
N ASN A 155 9.31 12.93 7.30
CA ASN A 155 9.00 14.35 7.31
C ASN A 155 8.79 14.96 5.90
N THR A 156 9.06 14.21 4.84
CA THR A 156 8.80 14.60 3.43
C THR A 156 7.48 14.04 2.89
N ILE A 157 6.88 13.11 3.64
CA ILE A 157 5.53 12.56 3.37
C ILE A 157 4.50 13.58 3.83
N VAL A 158 3.42 13.74 3.06
CA VAL A 158 2.36 14.70 3.38
C VAL A 158 1.52 14.21 4.54
N ASP A 159 1.58 14.95 5.65
CA ASP A 159 0.89 14.58 6.88
C ASP A 159 -0.63 14.52 6.69
N GLY A 160 -1.22 13.52 7.33
CA GLY A 160 -2.67 13.25 7.27
C GLY A 160 -3.16 12.74 5.91
N GLN A 161 -2.29 12.45 4.93
CA GLN A 161 -2.69 12.04 3.58
C GLN A 161 -2.38 10.59 3.23
N ASN A 162 -1.91 9.77 4.17
CA ASN A 162 -1.52 8.39 3.94
C ASN A 162 -2.74 7.47 3.97
N VAL A 163 -3.06 6.86 2.83
CA VAL A 163 -4.22 5.98 2.68
C VAL A 163 -3.91 4.61 3.27
N VAL A 164 -4.82 4.08 4.08
CA VAL A 164 -4.67 2.77 4.73
C VAL A 164 -5.77 1.81 4.27
N TYR A 165 -5.37 0.57 3.99
CA TYR A 165 -6.27 -0.56 3.76
C TYR A 165 -5.96 -1.73 4.69
N ALA A 166 -6.99 -2.27 5.34
CA ALA A 166 -6.92 -3.57 6.00
C ALA A 166 -7.18 -4.68 4.97
N ALA A 167 -6.37 -5.74 5.03
CA ALA A 167 -6.45 -6.91 4.14
C ALA A 167 -7.11 -8.11 4.83
#